data_AF-G5EKT9-F1
#
_entry.id   AF-G5EKT9-F1
#
_cell.length_a   1.000
_cell.length_b   1.000
_cell.length_c   1.000
_cell.angle_alpha   90.00
_cell.angle_beta   90.00
_cell.angle_gamma   90.00
#
_symmetry.space_group_name_H-M   'P 1'
#
loop_
_entity.id
_entity.type
_entity.pdbx_description
1 polymer ?
#
loop_
_entity_poly.entity_id
_entity_poly.type
_entity_poly.pdbx_seq_one_letter_code
_entity_poly.pdbx_strand_id
1 'polypeptide(L)'
;TRAGSGGSPGTRKGQWSKEEDNLLRKCINQYNPVKWSHVPKLAGLNRCRKSCRLRWVNYLDPSINRGSFSEDEEDLIIRLHKLLGNRWSLIAGRLPGRTANDIKNYWNSHLSKRKVNVEQRTLKPIRPQPVTLPRNWS
;
A
#
# COMPACT_ATOMS: atom_id res chain seq x y z
N THR A 1 -10.00 -26.33 4.08
CA THR A 1 -10.38 -25.64 5.33
C THR A 1 -9.23 -24.78 5.82
N ARG A 2 -9.32 -23.44 5.75
CA ARG A 2 -8.21 -22.54 6.12
C ARG A 2 -8.48 -21.98 7.53
N ALA A 3 -7.78 -22.53 8.52
CA ALA A 3 -7.87 -22.08 9.91
C ALA A 3 -7.46 -20.60 10.02
N GLY A 4 -8.43 -19.75 10.35
CA GLY A 4 -8.18 -18.37 10.74
C GLY A 4 -7.42 -18.38 12.06
N SER A 5 -6.17 -17.93 12.06
CA SER A 5 -5.41 -17.70 13.28
C SER A 5 -6.03 -16.55 14.07
N GLY A 6 -6.98 -16.89 14.95
CA GLY A 6 -7.50 -16.02 15.98
C GLY A 6 -6.33 -15.54 16.84
N GLY A 7 -6.20 -14.21 16.98
CA GLY A 7 -5.26 -13.64 17.93
C GLY A 7 -5.67 -14.05 19.34
N SER A 8 -4.71 -14.53 20.14
CA SER A 8 -4.95 -14.86 21.54
C SER A 8 -5.54 -13.64 22.28
N PRO A 9 -6.58 -13.82 23.12
CA PRO A 9 -7.06 -12.79 24.02
C PRO A 9 -5.88 -12.23 24.83
N GLY A 10 -5.70 -10.90 24.85
CA GLY A 10 -4.62 -10.24 25.59
C GLY A 10 -3.43 -9.71 24.77
N THR A 11 -3.35 -10.02 23.47
CA THR A 11 -2.29 -9.45 22.60
C THR A 11 -2.57 -8.00 22.21
N ARG A 12 -1.57 -7.11 22.31
CA ARG A 12 -1.71 -5.68 22.00
C ARG A 12 -2.03 -5.48 20.51
N LYS A 13 -3.07 -4.70 20.25
CA LYS A 13 -3.47 -4.23 18.91
C LYS A 13 -3.15 -2.72 18.79
N GLY A 14 -2.99 -2.24 17.57
CA GLY A 14 -2.73 -0.82 17.28
C GLY A 14 -1.28 -0.50 16.92
N GLN A 15 -0.94 0.78 16.98
CA GLN A 15 0.33 1.34 16.51
C GLN A 15 1.53 0.72 17.23
N TRP A 16 2.61 0.49 16.49
CA TRP A 16 3.88 0.01 17.02
C TRP A 16 4.67 1.18 17.62
N SER A 17 5.21 0.99 18.82
CA SER A 17 6.13 1.95 19.42
C SER A 17 7.57 1.72 18.95
N LYS A 18 8.44 2.72 19.13
CA LYS A 18 9.86 2.62 18.75
C LYS A 18 10.56 1.52 19.55
N GLU A 19 10.18 1.34 20.81
CA GLU A 19 10.70 0.30 21.70
C GLU A 19 10.33 -1.09 21.17
N GLU A 20 9.08 -1.29 20.77
CA GLU A 20 8.63 -2.55 20.16
C GLU A 20 9.38 -2.84 18.84
N ASP A 21 9.57 -1.82 18.01
CA ASP A 21 10.33 -1.95 16.75
C ASP A 21 11.80 -2.31 17.00
N ASN A 22 12.42 -1.72 18.03
CA ASN A 22 13.80 -2.02 18.43
C ASN A 22 13.95 -3.45 18.96
N LEU A 23 13.01 -3.92 19.79
CA LEU A 23 12.98 -5.31 20.26
C LEU A 23 12.85 -6.29 19.09
N LEU A 24 11.96 -5.98 18.13
CA LEU A 24 11.78 -6.81 16.94
C LEU A 24 13.04 -6.86 16.07
N ARG A 25 13.71 -5.72 15.85
CA ARG A 25 15.00 -5.66 15.13
C ARG A 25 16.08 -6.49 15.81
N LYS A 26 16.27 -6.29 17.12
CA LYS A 26 17.29 -7.03 17.89
C LYS A 26 17.07 -8.54 17.78
N CYS A 27 15.82 -8.99 17.98
CA CYS A 27 15.48 -10.41 17.88
C CYS A 27 15.76 -10.98 16.47
N ILE A 28 15.40 -10.27 15.41
CA ILE A 28 15.60 -10.78 14.05
C ILE A 28 17.08 -10.81 13.69
N ASN A 29 17.83 -9.75 14.02
CA ASN A 29 19.28 -9.69 13.76
C ASN A 29 20.04 -10.79 14.50
N GLN A 30 19.59 -11.16 15.71
CA GLN A 30 20.24 -12.20 16.51
C GLN A 30 19.94 -13.62 16.03
N TYR A 31 18.74 -13.88 15.51
CA TYR A 31 18.25 -15.25 15.24
C TYR A 31 17.91 -15.51 13.76
N ASN A 32 18.50 -14.78 12.81
CA ASN A 32 18.21 -14.94 11.38
C ASN A 32 18.89 -16.21 10.80
N PRO A 33 18.18 -17.12 10.11
CA PRO A 33 16.75 -17.13 9.80
C PRO A 33 15.86 -17.49 11.00
N VAL A 34 14.88 -16.63 11.29
CA VAL A 34 14.03 -16.77 12.48
C VAL A 34 12.73 -17.52 12.18
N LYS A 35 12.34 -18.44 13.06
CA LYS A 35 10.99 -19.02 13.05
C LYS A 35 10.00 -18.01 13.66
N TRP A 36 9.17 -17.40 12.82
CA TRP A 36 8.19 -16.37 13.24
C TRP A 36 7.29 -16.76 14.41
N SER A 37 6.98 -18.06 14.56
CA SER A 37 6.20 -18.58 15.69
C SER A 37 6.82 -18.25 17.05
N HIS A 38 8.14 -18.13 17.14
CA HIS A 38 8.85 -17.87 18.39
C HIS A 38 9.17 -16.38 18.59
N VAL A 39 9.15 -15.57 17.52
CA VAL A 39 9.53 -14.15 17.55
C VAL A 39 8.84 -13.36 18.67
N PRO A 40 7.51 -13.44 18.87
CA PRO A 40 6.87 -12.70 19.97
C PRO A 40 7.49 -12.97 21.34
N LYS A 41 7.72 -14.25 21.65
CA LYS A 41 8.25 -14.67 22.95
C LYS A 41 9.73 -14.32 23.08
N LEU A 42 10.53 -14.60 22.05
CA LEU A 42 11.96 -14.32 22.04
C LEU A 42 12.28 -12.82 22.12
N ALA A 43 11.48 -11.99 21.47
CA ALA A 43 11.64 -10.53 21.50
C ALA A 43 11.05 -9.87 22.76
N GLY A 44 10.36 -10.63 23.64
CA GLY A 44 9.64 -10.06 24.79
C GLY A 44 8.47 -9.15 24.38
N LEU A 45 7.85 -9.40 23.22
CA LEU A 45 6.77 -8.57 22.67
C LEU A 45 5.39 -9.11 23.04
N ASN A 46 4.52 -8.25 23.56
CA ASN A 46 3.09 -8.54 23.69
C ASN A 46 2.34 -8.36 22.35
N ARG A 47 2.83 -9.00 21.28
CA ARG A 47 2.29 -8.96 19.92
C ARG A 47 2.09 -10.36 19.37
N CYS A 48 1.13 -10.56 18.49
CA CYS A 48 0.96 -11.87 17.86
C CYS A 48 1.98 -12.09 16.73
N ARG A 49 2.28 -13.37 16.42
CA ARG A 49 3.15 -13.80 15.31
C ARG A 49 2.92 -13.02 14.01
N LYS A 50 1.64 -12.94 13.61
CA LYS A 50 1.22 -12.28 12.37
C LYS A 50 1.57 -10.79 12.40
N SER A 51 1.36 -10.13 13.54
CA SER A 51 1.68 -8.70 13.70
C SER A 51 3.18 -8.46 13.60
N CYS A 52 4.01 -9.25 14.28
CA CYS A 52 5.48 -9.11 14.21
C CYS A 52 5.98 -9.29 12.76
N ARG A 53 5.52 -10.35 12.08
CA ARG A 53 5.90 -10.59 10.68
C ARG A 53 5.48 -9.45 9.77
N LEU A 54 4.24 -8.98 9.88
CA LEU A 54 3.74 -7.87 9.08
C LEU A 54 4.50 -6.57 9.37
N ARG A 55 4.89 -6.31 10.61
CA ARG A 55 5.66 -5.11 10.96
C ARG A 55 7.03 -5.15 10.31
N TRP A 56 7.71 -6.28 10.37
CA TRP A 56 9.02 -6.45 9.76
C TRP A 56 8.98 -6.21 8.24
N VAL A 57 8.20 -7.04 7.53
CA VAL A 57 8.19 -7.08 6.05
C VAL A 57 7.60 -5.83 5.39
N ASN A 58 6.91 -4.97 6.13
CA ASN A 58 6.34 -3.72 5.59
C ASN A 58 7.07 -2.46 6.06
N TYR A 59 7.88 -2.49 7.14
CA TYR A 59 8.42 -1.26 7.72
C TYR A 59 9.86 -1.35 8.22
N LEU A 60 10.24 -2.46 8.86
CA LEU A 60 11.52 -2.53 9.57
C LEU A 60 12.65 -3.16 8.76
N ASP A 61 12.32 -3.98 7.77
CA ASP A 61 13.31 -4.59 6.90
C ASP A 61 14.21 -3.50 6.26
N PRO A 62 15.54 -3.59 6.38
CA PRO A 62 16.47 -2.66 5.74
C PRO A 62 16.32 -2.60 4.23
N SER A 63 15.84 -3.67 3.57
CA SER A 63 15.69 -3.70 2.11
C SER A 63 14.56 -2.82 1.58
N ILE A 64 13.72 -2.25 2.47
CA ILE A 64 12.56 -1.44 2.08
C ILE A 64 13.00 0.00 1.80
N ASN A 65 12.61 0.51 0.63
CA ASN A 65 12.81 1.89 0.24
C ASN A 65 11.74 2.80 0.88
N ARG A 66 12.19 3.80 1.63
CA ARG A 66 11.35 4.76 2.38
C ARG A 66 11.17 6.11 1.66
N GLY A 67 11.82 6.30 0.51
CA GLY A 67 11.67 7.50 -0.31
C GLY A 67 10.32 7.57 -1.04
N SER A 68 10.05 8.70 -1.68
CA SER A 68 8.90 8.87 -2.58
C SER A 68 8.98 7.91 -3.77
N PHE A 69 7.84 7.59 -4.38
CA PHE A 69 7.83 6.88 -5.66
C PHE A 69 8.41 7.78 -6.75
N SER A 70 9.28 7.23 -7.59
CA SER A 70 9.77 7.89 -8.80
C SER A 70 8.74 7.79 -9.93
N GLU A 71 8.84 8.65 -10.94
CA GLU A 71 7.93 8.64 -12.09
C GLU A 71 7.90 7.29 -12.81
N ASP A 72 9.07 6.65 -13.00
CA ASP A 72 9.17 5.32 -13.59
C ASP A 72 8.43 4.25 -12.76
N GLU A 73 8.54 4.32 -11.42
CA GLU A 73 7.80 3.44 -10.53
C GLU A 73 6.29 3.70 -10.62
N GLU A 74 5.86 4.96 -10.70
CA GLU A 74 4.44 5.32 -10.87
C GLU A 74 3.88 4.75 -12.17
N ASP A 75 4.57 4.95 -13.28
CA ASP A 75 4.14 4.46 -14.60
C ASP A 75 4.09 2.94 -14.64
N LEU A 76 5.05 2.26 -14.00
CA LEU A 76 5.03 0.82 -13.88
C LEU A 76 3.85 0.34 -13.02
N ILE A 77 3.57 1.00 -11.90
CA ILE A 77 2.40 0.69 -11.05
C ILE A 77 1.10 0.85 -11.84
N ILE A 78 0.95 1.93 -12.61
CA ILE A 78 -0.26 2.19 -13.42
C ILE A 78 -0.44 1.10 -14.48
N ARG A 79 0.61 0.77 -15.23
CA ARG A 79 0.55 -0.27 -16.27
C ARG A 79 0.23 -1.64 -15.69
N LEU A 80 0.92 -2.03 -14.61
CA LEU A 80 0.69 -3.32 -13.97
C LEU A 80 -0.67 -3.40 -13.29
N HIS A 81 -1.19 -2.31 -12.72
CA HIS A 81 -2.54 -2.28 -12.16
C HIS A 81 -3.62 -2.43 -13.24
N LYS A 82 -3.45 -1.78 -14.40
CA LYS A 82 -4.37 -1.97 -15.54
C LYS A 82 -4.44 -3.44 -15.97
N LEU A 83 -3.32 -4.16 -15.95
CA LEU A 83 -3.25 -5.57 -16.35
C LEU A 83 -3.69 -6.55 -15.25
N LEU A 84 -3.27 -6.29 -14.01
CA LEU A 84 -3.37 -7.25 -12.90
C LEU A 84 -4.42 -6.88 -11.85
N GLY A 85 -4.98 -5.66 -11.91
CA GLY A 85 -5.85 -5.12 -10.88
C GLY A 85 -5.17 -5.01 -9.53
N ASN A 86 -5.92 -5.28 -8.46
CA ASN A 86 -5.47 -5.14 -7.06
C ASN A 86 -4.55 -6.28 -6.58
N ARG A 87 -3.82 -6.95 -7.48
CA ARG A 87 -2.88 -8.03 -7.15
C ARG A 87 -1.53 -7.46 -6.67
N TRP A 88 -1.57 -6.66 -5.61
CA TRP A 88 -0.44 -5.87 -5.11
C TRP A 88 0.84 -6.67 -4.86
N SER A 89 0.73 -7.90 -4.35
CA SER A 89 1.89 -8.76 -4.14
C SER A 89 2.61 -9.14 -5.44
N LEU A 90 1.88 -9.30 -6.55
CA LEU A 90 2.49 -9.55 -7.86
C LEU A 90 3.14 -8.29 -8.42
N ILE A 91 2.51 -7.13 -8.22
CA ILE A 91 3.06 -5.84 -8.66
C ILE A 91 4.35 -5.53 -7.90
N ALA A 92 4.37 -5.72 -6.57
CA ALA A 92 5.57 -5.55 -5.74
C ALA A 92 6.74 -6.43 -6.19
N GLY A 93 6.47 -7.62 -6.74
CA GLY A 93 7.51 -8.49 -7.29
C GLY A 93 8.29 -7.88 -8.47
N ARG A 94 7.83 -6.75 -9.04
CA ARG A 94 8.49 -6.02 -10.13
C ARG A 94 9.06 -4.67 -9.70
N LEU A 95 8.93 -4.30 -8.43
CA LEU A 95 9.37 -3.01 -7.88
C LEU A 95 10.33 -3.27 -6.71
N PRO A 96 11.65 -3.35 -6.98
CA PRO A 96 12.62 -3.66 -5.94
C PRO A 96 12.55 -2.64 -4.80
N GLY A 97 12.55 -3.13 -3.56
CA GLY A 97 12.46 -2.30 -2.37
C GLY A 97 11.06 -1.72 -2.06
N ARG A 98 10.04 -1.96 -2.89
CA ARG A 98 8.65 -1.57 -2.61
C ARG A 98 7.83 -2.74 -2.14
N THR A 99 7.02 -2.52 -1.11
CA THR A 99 6.12 -3.55 -0.60
C THR A 99 4.74 -3.46 -1.26
N ALA A 100 4.01 -4.58 -1.24
CA ALA A 100 2.61 -4.60 -1.68
C ALA A 100 1.75 -3.58 -0.92
N ASN A 101 2.08 -3.31 0.35
CA ASN A 101 1.39 -2.32 1.15
C ASN A 101 1.69 -0.90 0.68
N ASP A 102 2.93 -0.58 0.33
CA ASP A 102 3.33 0.74 -0.17
C ASP A 102 2.59 1.06 -1.47
N ILE A 103 2.57 0.13 -2.42
CA ILE A 103 1.93 0.31 -3.72
C ILE A 103 0.43 0.53 -3.57
N LYS A 104 -0.24 -0.30 -2.77
CA LYS A 104 -1.66 -0.15 -2.46
C LYS A 104 -1.95 1.23 -1.83
N ASN A 105 -1.11 1.66 -0.87
CA ASN A 105 -1.27 2.94 -0.21
C ASN A 105 -1.07 4.09 -1.21
N TYR A 106 -0.02 4.02 -2.04
CA TYR A 106 0.29 4.99 -3.08
C TYR A 106 -0.88 5.12 -4.07
N TRP A 107 -1.39 3.99 -4.55
CA TRP A 107 -2.55 3.95 -5.42
C TRP A 107 -3.77 4.66 -4.82
N ASN A 108 -4.13 4.32 -3.59
CA ASN A 108 -5.32 4.86 -2.93
C ASN A 108 -5.20 6.34 -2.55
N SER A 109 -3.99 6.83 -2.32
CA SER A 109 -3.76 8.22 -1.88
C SER A 109 -3.45 9.18 -3.03
N HIS A 110 -2.71 8.73 -4.04
CA HIS A 110 -2.17 9.58 -5.10
C HIS A 110 -2.77 9.29 -6.49
N LEU A 111 -2.97 8.03 -6.86
CA LEU A 111 -3.34 7.66 -8.25
C LEU A 111 -4.85 7.54 -8.47
N SER A 112 -5.61 7.08 -7.48
CA SER A 112 -7.08 6.97 -7.55
C SER A 112 -7.73 8.34 -7.79
N LYS A 113 -7.19 9.40 -7.18
CA LYS A 113 -7.67 10.78 -7.31
C LYS A 113 -7.28 11.43 -8.64
N ARG A 114 -6.13 11.06 -9.23
CA ARG A 114 -5.72 11.55 -10.55
C ARG A 114 -6.66 11.05 -11.67
N LYS A 115 -7.23 9.85 -11.54
CA LYS A 115 -8.21 9.32 -12.52
C LYS A 115 -9.49 10.16 -12.60
N VAL A 116 -9.98 10.68 -11.48
CA VAL A 116 -11.17 11.56 -11.45
C VAL A 116 -10.93 12.86 -12.22
N ASN A 117 -9.71 13.40 -12.17
CA ASN A 117 -9.40 14.69 -12.79
C ASN A 117 -9.12 14.59 -14.30
N VAL A 118 -8.62 13.44 -14.79
CA VAL A 118 -8.41 13.24 -16.24
C VAL A 118 -9.73 13.05 -16.98
N GLU A 119 -10.68 12.27 -16.43
CA GLU A 119 -12.01 12.10 -17.05
C GLU A 119 -12.83 13.40 -17.06
N GLN A 120 -12.69 14.25 -16.02
CA GLN A 120 -13.36 15.57 -15.98
C GLN A 120 -12.78 16.58 -16.97
N ARG A 121 -11.51 16.42 -17.39
CA ARG A 121 -10.88 17.30 -18.39
C ARG A 121 -11.23 16.94 -19.83
N THR A 122 -11.53 15.67 -20.10
CA THR A 122 -11.91 15.19 -21.44
C THR A 122 -13.40 15.35 -21.76
N LEU A 123 -14.24 15.70 -20.78
CA LEU A 123 -15.69 15.84 -20.93
C LEU A 123 -16.18 17.26 -20.58
N LYS A 124 -15.52 18.32 -21.05
CA LYS A 124 -16.21 19.63 -21.09
C LYS A 124 -17.32 19.51 -22.14
N PRO A 125 -18.61 19.58 -21.77
CA PRO A 125 -19.67 19.59 -22.76
C PRO A 125 -19.52 20.89 -23.55
N ILE A 126 -19.35 20.80 -24.87
CA ILE A 126 -19.54 21.95 -25.75
C ILE A 126 -21.01 22.35 -25.57
N ARG A 127 -21.28 23.41 -24.81
CA ARG A 127 -22.62 23.98 -24.74
C ARG A 127 -22.92 24.52 -26.14
N PRO A 128 -23.95 24.05 -26.86
CA PRO A 128 -24.35 24.70 -28.08
C PRO A 128 -24.79 26.13 -27.72
N GLN A 129 -24.14 27.11 -28.34
CA GLN A 129 -24.55 28.50 -28.24
C GLN A 129 -25.95 28.62 -28.85
N PRO A 130 -26.92 29.28 -28.20
CA PRO A 130 -28.23 29.50 -28.80
C PRO A 130 -28.06 30.33 -30.07
N VAL A 131 -28.48 29.78 -31.21
CA VAL A 131 -28.57 30.54 -32.46
C VAL A 131 -29.71 31.54 -32.29
N THR A 132 -29.38 32.80 -32.08
CA THR A 132 -30.35 33.89 -32.15
C THR A 132 -30.74 34.07 -33.62
N LEU A 133 -31.92 33.60 -34.01
CA LEU A 133 -32.48 33.88 -35.32
C LEU A 133 -32.84 35.39 -35.40
N PRO A 134 -32.40 36.11 -36.45
CA PRO A 134 -32.78 37.50 -36.65
C PRO A 134 -34.31 37.64 -36.74
N ARG A 135 -34.83 38.63 -36.02
CA ARG A 135 -36.26 38.93 -35.92
C ARG A 135 -36.73 39.72 -37.15
N ASN A 136 -36.64 39.10 -38.32
CA ASN A 136 -37.20 39.62 -39.56
C ASN A 136 -37.43 38.49 -40.57
N TRP A 137 -38.46 37.70 -40.32
CA TRP A 137 -39.20 37.05 -41.40
C TRP A 137 -40.70 37.20 -41.08
N SER A 138 -41.35 37.98 -41.96
CA SER A 138 -42.78 38.28 -42.17
C SER A 138 -43.74 38.31 -40.99
#